data_AF-A0A932YWG1-F1
#
_entry.id   AF-A0A932YWG1-F1
#
_cell.length_a   1.000
_cell.length_b   1.000
_cell.length_c   1.000
_cell.angle_alpha   90.00
_cell.angle_beta   90.00
_cell.angle_gamma   90.00
#
_symmetry.space_group_name_H-M   'P 1'
#
loop_
_entity.id
_entity.type
_entity.pdbx_description
1 polymer ?
#
loop_
_entity_poly.entity_id
_entity_poly.type
_entity_poly.pdbx_seq_one_letter_code
_entity_poly.pdbx_strand_id
1 'polypeptide(L)'
;MEMRQEGAGNRPAAANGQEFLPLCVACAKAQRALSSKPLGAADDESRQTVLDSVAYALAMVAPIYATDPLTNVVFPISEAEILRGAFKGGATQFARDGVVRYTGLCLGIGDFEDALRVLNAAAKPHAVDPNPRPRPDEPKA
;
A
#
# COMPACT_ATOMS: atom_id res chain seq x y z
N MET A 1 17.85 -35.27 -21.21
CA MET A 1 17.08 -35.14 -19.97
C MET A 1 16.91 -33.65 -19.74
N GLU A 2 15.85 -33.09 -20.33
CA GLU A 2 15.52 -31.67 -20.26
C GLU A 2 14.87 -31.37 -18.90
N MET A 3 15.48 -30.48 -18.12
CA MET A 3 14.80 -29.81 -17.01
C MET A 3 14.55 -28.37 -17.46
N ARG A 4 13.37 -28.18 -18.08
CA ARG A 4 12.80 -26.84 -18.29
C ARG A 4 12.40 -26.30 -16.93
N GLN A 5 13.20 -25.40 -16.38
CA GLN A 5 12.75 -24.50 -15.33
C GLN A 5 11.65 -23.62 -15.93
N GLU A 6 10.40 -23.93 -15.59
CA GLU A 6 9.27 -23.05 -15.77
C GLU A 6 9.50 -21.83 -14.87
N GLY A 7 10.12 -20.79 -15.44
CA GLY A 7 10.15 -19.47 -14.86
C GLY A 7 8.71 -19.00 -14.68
N ALA A 8 8.25 -19.01 -13.43
CA ALA A 8 7.00 -18.40 -13.01
C ALA A 8 6.91 -17.02 -13.66
N GLY A 9 5.95 -16.88 -14.56
CA GLY A 9 5.83 -15.74 -15.44
C GLY A 9 5.79 -14.45 -14.66
N ASN A 10 6.86 -13.68 -14.76
CA ASN A 10 6.84 -12.24 -14.59
C ASN A 10 6.03 -11.67 -15.78
N ARG A 11 4.71 -11.90 -15.77
CA ARG A 11 3.83 -11.30 -16.76
C ARG A 11 3.92 -9.80 -16.54
N PRO A 12 4.39 -9.01 -17.52
CA PRO A 12 4.18 -7.57 -17.44
C PRO A 12 2.67 -7.37 -17.33
N ALA A 13 2.21 -6.75 -16.25
CA ALA A 13 0.80 -6.44 -16.00
C ALA A 13 0.29 -5.31 -16.91
N ALA A 14 0.70 -5.33 -18.18
CA ALA A 14 0.27 -4.40 -19.22
C ALA A 14 -0.55 -5.17 -20.25
N ALA A 15 -1.62 -5.83 -19.81
CA ALA A 15 -2.62 -6.43 -20.69
C ALA A 15 -3.91 -6.63 -19.90
N ASN A 16 -4.81 -5.63 -19.91
CA ASN A 16 -6.28 -5.74 -19.74
C ASN A 16 -6.92 -4.41 -19.32
N GLY A 17 -6.78 -3.32 -20.08
CA GLY A 17 -7.56 -2.09 -19.86
C GLY A 17 -7.57 -1.56 -18.41
N GLN A 18 -6.53 -1.88 -17.64
CA GLN A 18 -6.50 -1.66 -16.21
C GLN A 18 -6.18 -0.19 -16.00
N GLU A 19 -7.12 0.56 -15.44
CA GLU A 19 -6.93 1.97 -15.18
C GLU A 19 -6.02 2.13 -13.96
N PHE A 20 -5.00 2.97 -14.10
CA PHE A 20 -4.03 3.25 -13.05
C PHE A 20 -4.24 4.65 -12.50
N LEU A 21 -4.18 4.77 -11.18
CA LEU A 21 -4.21 6.03 -10.46
C LEU A 21 -2.80 6.36 -9.97
N PRO A 22 -2.30 7.60 -10.16
CA PRO A 22 -1.04 8.01 -9.56
C PRO A 22 -1.07 7.83 -8.04
N LEU A 23 -0.01 7.25 -7.47
CA LEU A 23 0.01 6.84 -6.07
C LEU A 23 -0.19 8.02 -5.12
N CYS A 24 0.39 9.18 -5.41
CA CYS A 24 0.18 10.41 -4.63
C CYS A 24 -1.30 10.82 -4.57
N VAL A 25 -2.05 10.65 -5.67
CA VAL A 25 -3.50 10.92 -5.73
C VAL A 25 -4.27 9.86 -4.95
N ALA A 26 -3.90 8.59 -5.09
CA ALA A 26 -4.48 7.49 -4.30
C ALA A 26 -4.30 7.73 -2.80
N CYS A 27 -3.10 8.12 -2.37
CA CYS A 27 -2.78 8.42 -0.97
C CYS A 27 -3.58 9.63 -0.46
N ALA A 28 -3.69 10.69 -1.25
CA ALA A 28 -4.49 11.86 -0.87
C ALA A 28 -5.98 11.51 -0.72
N LYS A 29 -6.52 10.67 -1.61
CA LYS A 29 -7.90 10.17 -1.50
C LYS A 29 -8.07 9.27 -0.28
N ALA A 30 -7.13 8.35 -0.04
CA ALA A 30 -7.17 7.45 1.11
C ALA A 30 -7.06 8.20 2.43
N GLN A 31 -6.16 9.18 2.52
CA GLN A 31 -6.04 10.05 3.69
C GLN A 31 -7.37 10.76 3.98
N ARG A 32 -8.03 11.32 2.95
CA ARG A 32 -9.34 11.97 3.13
C ARG A 32 -10.45 11.00 3.52
N ALA A 33 -10.41 9.77 3.02
CA ALA A 33 -11.42 8.75 3.33
C ALA A 33 -11.25 8.20 4.75
N LEU A 34 -10.00 8.03 5.20
CA LEU A 34 -9.67 7.43 6.49
C LEU A 34 -9.60 8.45 7.63
N SER A 35 -9.34 9.72 7.32
CA SER A 35 -9.16 10.78 8.30
C SER A 35 -10.33 11.76 8.26
N SER A 36 -11.04 11.92 9.37
CA SER A 36 -12.14 12.88 9.50
C SER A 36 -11.68 14.34 9.47
N LYS A 37 -10.37 14.59 9.52
CA LYS A 37 -9.78 15.92 9.42
C LYS A 37 -9.05 16.04 8.08
N PRO A 38 -9.40 17.00 7.22
CA PRO A 38 -8.57 17.31 6.08
C PRO A 38 -7.17 17.66 6.61
N LEU A 39 -6.13 17.25 5.88
CA LEU A 39 -4.80 17.87 6.03
C LEU A 39 -5.02 19.37 5.81
N GLY A 40 -5.20 20.12 6.90
CA GLY A 40 -5.31 21.57 6.89
C GLY A 40 -3.96 22.17 6.49
N ALA A 41 -3.70 23.43 6.83
CA ALA A 41 -2.40 24.09 6.64
C ALA A 41 -1.28 23.47 7.51
N ALA A 42 -1.12 22.14 7.49
CA ALA A 42 0.06 21.45 7.95
C ALA A 42 1.20 21.78 6.97
N ASP A 43 2.39 21.97 7.52
CA ASP A 43 3.61 22.17 6.73
C ASP A 43 3.77 21.08 5.66
N ASP A 44 4.31 21.46 4.51
CA ASP A 44 4.47 20.58 3.36
C ASP A 44 5.20 19.27 3.70
N GLU A 45 6.18 19.33 4.60
CA GLU A 45 6.93 18.16 5.08
C GLU A 45 6.06 17.18 5.90
N SER A 46 5.21 17.72 6.78
CA SER A 46 4.26 16.91 7.57
C SER A 46 3.25 16.22 6.64
N ARG A 47 2.77 16.95 5.63
CA ARG A 47 1.85 16.41 4.63
C ARG A 47 2.50 15.28 3.83
N GLN A 48 3.74 15.47 3.37
CA GLN A 48 4.48 14.43 2.65
C GLN A 48 4.67 13.18 3.51
N THR A 49 5.06 13.34 4.78
CA THR A 49 5.24 12.23 5.71
C THR A 49 3.96 11.41 5.91
N VAL A 50 2.81 12.09 6.04
CA VAL A 50 1.50 11.42 6.13
C VAL A 50 1.20 10.63 4.85
N LEU A 51 1.41 11.24 3.68
CA LEU A 51 1.17 10.56 2.41
C LEU A 51 2.12 9.38 2.18
N ASP A 52 3.39 9.50 2.58
CA ASP A 52 4.36 8.40 2.53
C ASP A 52 3.92 7.23 3.43
N SER A 53 3.36 7.53 4.61
CA SER A 53 2.82 6.52 5.52
C SER A 53 1.57 5.85 4.94
N VAL A 54 0.68 6.62 4.31
CA VAL A 54 -0.51 6.09 3.63
C VAL A 54 -0.11 5.22 2.43
N ALA A 55 0.92 5.62 1.68
CA ALA A 55 1.46 4.82 0.59
C ALA A 55 1.96 3.46 1.06
N TYR A 56 2.68 3.44 2.18
CA TYR A 56 3.11 2.19 2.79
C TYR A 56 1.92 1.33 3.22
N ALA A 57 0.90 1.92 3.85
CA ALA A 57 -0.31 1.19 4.23
C ALA A 57 -1.06 0.61 3.01
N LEU A 58 -1.18 1.36 1.91
CA LEU A 58 -1.77 0.87 0.66
C LEU A 58 -0.93 -0.27 0.06
N ALA A 59 0.39 -0.16 0.10
CA ALA A 59 1.31 -1.16 -0.44
C ALA A 59 1.24 -2.51 0.30
N MET A 60 0.79 -2.52 1.56
CA MET A 60 0.60 -3.74 2.34
C MET A 60 -0.68 -4.51 1.97
N VAL A 61 -1.62 -3.87 1.28
CA VAL A 61 -2.95 -4.45 0.98
C VAL A 61 -3.27 -4.50 -0.51
N ALA A 62 -2.50 -3.78 -1.34
CA ALA A 62 -2.65 -3.74 -2.78
C ALA A 62 -1.31 -3.63 -3.49
N PRO A 63 -1.19 -4.18 -4.72
CA PRO A 63 0.02 -4.07 -5.51
C PRO A 63 0.27 -2.60 -5.91
N ILE A 64 1.50 -2.14 -5.65
CA ILE A 64 1.99 -0.86 -6.18
C ILE A 64 2.76 -1.13 -7.46
N TYR A 65 2.53 -0.30 -8.45
CA TYR A 65 3.18 -0.35 -9.73
C TYR A 65 4.11 0.85 -9.92
N ALA A 66 5.12 0.67 -10.75
CA ALA A 66 5.95 1.74 -11.25
C ALA A 66 5.87 1.78 -12.78
N THR A 67 5.96 2.97 -13.33
CA THR A 67 6.08 3.17 -14.78
C THR A 67 7.55 3.34 -15.15
N ASP A 68 8.04 2.49 -16.04
CA ASP A 68 9.36 2.66 -16.62
C ASP A 68 9.38 3.93 -17.50
N PRO A 69 10.27 4.91 -17.24
CA PRO A 69 10.24 6.19 -17.93
C PRO A 69 10.71 6.11 -19.39
N LEU A 70 11.42 5.04 -19.78
CA LEU A 70 11.94 4.88 -21.14
C LEU A 70 10.95 4.15 -22.05
N THR A 71 10.28 3.14 -21.50
CA THR A 71 9.40 2.24 -22.24
C THR A 71 7.91 2.49 -21.98
N ASN A 72 7.57 3.31 -20.98
CA ASN A 72 6.21 3.53 -20.47
C ASN A 72 5.49 2.24 -20.05
N VAL A 73 6.25 1.18 -19.79
CA VAL A 73 5.69 -0.09 -19.31
C VAL A 73 5.44 0.03 -17.81
N VAL A 74 4.24 -0.37 -17.40
CA VAL A 74 3.84 -0.45 -16.00
C VAL A 74 4.17 -1.84 -15.48
N PHE A 75 4.89 -1.92 -14.36
CA PHE A 75 5.26 -3.18 -13.73
C PHE A 75 5.04 -3.12 -12.21
N PRO A 76 4.65 -4.24 -11.58
CA PRO A 76 4.45 -4.28 -10.13
C PRO A 76 5.81 -4.22 -9.41
N ILE A 77 5.87 -3.43 -8.35
CA ILE A 77 6.98 -3.45 -7.40
C ILE A 77 6.76 -4.66 -6.48
N SER A 78 7.79 -5.51 -6.36
CA SER A 78 7.70 -6.70 -5.52
C SER A 78 7.54 -6.35 -4.04
N GLU A 79 6.75 -7.13 -3.29
CA GLU A 79 6.56 -6.94 -1.85
C GLU A 79 7.89 -6.93 -1.07
N ALA A 80 8.81 -7.82 -1.44
CA ALA A 80 10.15 -7.87 -0.85
C ALA A 80 10.96 -6.56 -1.05
N GLU A 81 10.73 -5.84 -2.15
CA GLU A 81 11.32 -4.52 -2.36
C GLU A 81 10.63 -3.48 -1.47
N ILE A 82 9.29 -3.49 -1.42
CA ILE A 82 8.49 -2.57 -0.61
C ILE A 82 8.90 -2.63 0.87
N LEU A 83 9.07 -3.83 1.41
CA LEU A 83 9.48 -4.06 2.80
C LEU A 83 10.91 -3.57 3.12
N ARG A 84 11.76 -3.41 2.09
CA ARG A 84 13.16 -2.99 2.25
C ARG A 84 13.39 -1.51 1.91
N GLY A 85 12.37 -0.81 1.43
CA GLY A 85 12.46 0.59 1.04
C GLY A 85 11.45 1.47 1.75
N ALA A 86 11.32 2.69 1.27
CA ALA A 86 10.42 3.69 1.80
C ALA A 86 9.86 4.54 0.66
N PHE A 87 8.58 4.89 0.79
CA PHE A 87 7.98 5.94 -0.02
C PHE A 87 8.50 7.31 0.43
N LYS A 88 8.72 8.20 -0.53
CA LYS A 88 9.26 9.54 -0.32
C LYS A 88 8.54 10.57 -1.17
N GLY A 89 8.57 11.82 -0.70
CA GLY A 89 8.07 12.98 -1.45
C GLY A 89 6.56 12.95 -1.62
N GLY A 90 5.82 12.47 -0.61
CA GLY A 90 4.38 12.37 -0.66
C GLY A 90 3.91 11.27 -1.62
N ALA A 91 4.53 10.10 -1.54
CA ALA A 91 4.24 8.91 -2.34
C ALA A 91 4.51 9.06 -3.85
N THR A 92 5.44 9.93 -4.22
CA THR A 92 5.84 10.14 -5.63
C THR A 92 7.05 9.29 -6.01
N GLN A 93 7.84 8.90 -5.02
CA GLN A 93 9.10 8.18 -5.18
C GLN A 93 9.16 6.99 -4.24
N PHE A 94 9.85 5.93 -4.69
CA PHE A 94 10.23 4.81 -3.84
C PHE A 94 11.75 4.75 -3.77
N ALA A 95 12.29 4.84 -2.56
CA ALA A 95 13.72 4.82 -2.29
C ALA A 95 14.09 3.57 -1.49
N ARG A 96 15.25 3.00 -1.80
CA ARG A 96 15.82 1.86 -1.09
C ARG A 96 17.29 2.13 -0.81
N ASP A 97 17.74 1.86 0.40
CA ASP A 97 19.12 2.11 0.84
C ASP A 97 19.57 3.57 0.57
N GLY A 98 18.64 4.53 0.67
CA GLY A 98 18.90 5.96 0.41
C GLY A 98 18.90 6.37 -1.07
N VAL A 99 18.70 5.42 -2.00
CA VAL A 99 18.68 5.69 -3.45
C VAL A 99 17.27 5.58 -3.99
N VAL A 100 16.80 6.59 -4.74
CA VAL A 100 15.52 6.53 -5.45
C VAL A 100 15.59 5.45 -6.52
N ARG A 101 14.74 4.43 -6.40
CA ARG A 101 14.67 3.28 -7.29
C ARG A 101 13.56 3.42 -8.32
N TYR A 102 12.40 3.91 -7.89
CA TYR A 102 11.22 4.02 -8.74
C TYR A 102 10.58 5.40 -8.61
N THR A 103 10.09 5.88 -9.76
CA THR A 103 9.30 7.11 -9.91
C THR A 103 8.08 6.79 -10.78
N GLY A 104 7.09 7.66 -10.83
CA GLY A 104 5.87 7.38 -11.58
C GLY A 104 5.08 6.23 -10.96
N LEU A 105 4.99 6.24 -9.63
CA LEU A 105 4.28 5.22 -8.87
C LEU A 105 2.78 5.32 -9.11
N CYS A 106 2.14 4.16 -9.28
CA CYS A 106 0.72 4.06 -9.54
C CYS A 106 0.12 2.82 -8.89
N LEU A 107 -1.20 2.80 -8.79
CA LEU A 107 -1.97 1.72 -8.21
C LEU A 107 -3.23 1.52 -9.07
N GLY A 108 -3.66 0.29 -9.25
CA GLY A 108 -4.86 -0.02 -10.04
C GLY A 108 -6.12 0.56 -9.39
N ILE A 109 -7.02 1.17 -10.17
CA ILE A 109 -8.24 1.77 -9.62
C ILE A 109 -9.10 0.73 -8.90
N GLY A 110 -9.25 -0.48 -9.45
CA GLY A 110 -9.96 -1.57 -8.79
C GLY A 110 -9.31 -1.98 -7.46
N ASP A 111 -7.98 -2.11 -7.45
CA ASP A 111 -7.21 -2.43 -6.26
C ASP A 111 -7.32 -1.34 -5.18
N PHE A 112 -7.50 -0.07 -5.59
CA PHE A 112 -7.66 1.05 -4.67
C PHE A 112 -8.92 0.92 -3.81
N GLU A 113 -10.03 0.57 -4.44
CA GLU A 113 -11.32 0.49 -3.76
C GLU A 113 -11.32 -0.65 -2.73
N ASP A 114 -10.75 -1.80 -3.08
CA ASP A 114 -10.59 -2.92 -2.15
C ASP A 114 -9.58 -2.60 -1.05
N ALA A 115 -8.44 -1.95 -1.37
CA ALA A 115 -7.49 -1.47 -0.37
C ALA A 115 -8.15 -0.53 0.65
N LEU A 116 -8.97 0.42 0.19
CA LEU A 116 -9.70 1.32 1.07
C LEU A 116 -10.68 0.60 1.99
N ARG A 117 -11.35 -0.44 1.50
CA ARG A 117 -12.26 -1.25 2.34
C ARG A 117 -11.49 -1.98 3.43
N VAL A 118 -10.36 -2.61 3.09
CA VAL A 118 -9.50 -3.30 4.06
C VAL A 118 -8.94 -2.32 5.09
N LEU A 119 -8.40 -1.18 4.64
CA LEU A 119 -7.86 -0.16 5.54
C LEU A 119 -8.93 0.45 6.45
N ASN A 120 -10.14 0.69 5.95
CA ASN A 120 -11.26 1.15 6.78
C ASN A 120 -11.70 0.11 7.82
N ALA A 121 -11.71 -1.18 7.45
CA ALA A 121 -12.04 -2.25 8.37
C ALA A 121 -10.99 -2.38 9.48
N ALA A 122 -9.70 -2.21 9.15
CA ALA A 122 -8.60 -2.22 10.10
C ALA A 122 -8.55 -0.96 10.99
N ALA A 123 -8.98 0.19 10.48
CA ALA A 123 -9.04 1.45 11.23
C ALA A 123 -10.18 1.50 12.26
N LYS A 124 -11.21 0.65 12.12
CA LYS A 124 -12.22 0.49 13.17
C LYS A 124 -11.59 -0.25 14.35
N PRO A 125 -11.59 0.31 15.57
CA PRO A 125 -11.12 -0.42 16.73
C PRO A 125 -11.91 -1.72 16.80
N HIS A 126 -11.21 -2.86 16.76
CA HIS A 126 -11.82 -4.10 17.23
C HIS A 126 -12.32 -3.80 18.63
N ALA A 127 -13.64 -3.85 18.81
CA ALA A 127 -14.24 -3.92 20.13
C ALA A 127 -13.74 -5.23 20.75
N VAL A 128 -12.58 -5.18 21.40
CA VAL A 128 -12.16 -6.21 22.33
C VAL A 128 -13.22 -6.18 23.41
N ASP A 129 -14.09 -7.19 23.42
CA ASP A 129 -15.05 -7.39 24.49
C ASP A 129 -14.25 -7.45 25.80
N PRO A 130 -14.43 -6.51 26.76
CA PRO A 130 -13.62 -6.46 27.96
C PRO A 130 -13.99 -7.55 28.98
N ASN A 131 -14.88 -8.50 28.63
CA ASN A 131 -15.34 -9.52 29.55
C ASN A 131 -14.83 -10.92 29.17
N PRO A 132 -13.64 -11.32 29.63
CA PRO A 132 -13.28 -12.73 29.63
C PRO A 132 -14.24 -13.45 30.57
N ARG A 133 -15.19 -14.22 30.00
CA ARG A 133 -16.08 -15.08 30.79
C ARG A 133 -15.23 -15.90 31.77
N PRO A 134 -15.53 -15.92 33.07
CA PRO A 134 -14.79 -16.76 34.01
C PRO A 134 -14.94 -18.22 33.57
N ARG A 135 -13.81 -18.93 33.48
CA ARG A 135 -13.78 -20.37 33.17
C ARG A 135 -14.51 -21.12 34.29
N PRO A 136 -15.46 -22.03 34.00
CA PRO A 136 -16.26 -22.72 35.02
C PRO A 136 -15.52 -23.73 35.92
N ASP A 137 -14.19 -23.80 35.92
CA ASP A 137 -13.45 -24.98 36.41
C ASP A 137 -12.34 -24.67 37.41
N GLU A 138 -12.55 -23.70 38.31
CA GLU A 138 -11.64 -23.53 39.45
C GLU A 138 -12.25 -24.19 40.70
N PRO A 139 -11.68 -25.32 41.19
CA PRO A 139 -12.17 -25.96 42.40
C PRO A 139 -11.85 -25.07 43.60
N LYS A 140 -12.89 -24.72 44.37
CA LYS A 140 -12.73 -24.05 45.66
C LYS A 140 -11.98 -25.00 46.62
N ALA A 141 -10.83 -24.52 47.11
CA ALA A 141 -10.16 -25.08 48.27
C ALA A 141 -11.00 -24.88 49.54
#